data_AF-A0A1F6AQX8-F1
#
_entry.id   AF-A0A1F6AQX8-F1
#
_cell.length_a   1.000
_cell.length_b   1.000
_cell.length_c   1.000
_cell.angle_alpha   90.00
_cell.angle_beta   90.00
_cell.angle_gamma   90.00
#
_symmetry.space_group_name_H-M   'P 1'
#
loop_
_entity.id
_entity.type
_entity.pdbx_description
1 polymer ?
#
loop_
_entity_poly.entity_id
_entity_poly.type
_entity_poly.pdbx_seq_one_letter_code
_entity_poly.pdbx_strand_id
1 'polypeptide(L)'
;MNFYKLRNIIIIATVIFLLFFLWLLFSLFSKKTEEPSELTPTLIPYPTLYKRAIPSVFTPDTSGNKIKISDTWVNNFYETGRKIEDGNDVVIKENSNYKLIYQNPFKLFIVNVLSSPFEKVRAEAEEEFIKSLGITRVESCRLNVRVGTPFFANPEYAKKSYPLSFCEVGVKSGSGL
;
A
#
# COMPACT_ATOMS: atom_id res chain seq x y z
N MET A 1 35.23 -58.53 30.46
CA MET A 1 35.10 -57.67 29.26
C MET A 1 36.29 -56.72 29.24
N ASN A 2 37.15 -56.77 28.22
CA ASN A 2 38.44 -56.05 28.23
C ASN A 2 38.24 -54.53 28.22
N PHE A 3 38.61 -53.85 29.31
CA PHE A 3 38.54 -52.39 29.45
C PHE A 3 39.23 -51.64 28.29
N TYR A 4 40.29 -52.23 27.74
CA TYR A 4 40.99 -51.71 26.57
C TYR A 4 40.13 -51.71 25.30
N LYS A 5 39.25 -52.71 25.14
CA LYS A 5 38.34 -52.84 24.01
C LYS A 5 37.18 -51.84 24.11
N LEU A 6 36.67 -51.61 25.33
CA LEU A 6 35.61 -50.63 25.60
C LEU A 6 36.09 -49.18 25.38
N ARG A 7 37.30 -48.84 25.85
CA ARG A 7 37.90 -47.51 25.64
C ARG A 7 38.07 -47.17 24.16
N ASN A 8 38.54 -48.14 23.36
CA ASN A 8 38.72 -47.94 21.93
C ASN A 8 37.37 -47.77 21.20
N ILE A 9 36.33 -48.50 21.62
CA ILE A 9 34.97 -48.33 21.08
C ILE A 9 34.44 -46.93 21.37
N ILE A 10 34.65 -46.40 22.58
CA ILE A 10 34.21 -45.05 22.97
C ILE A 10 34.93 -43.98 22.13
N ILE A 11 36.24 -44.11 21.94
CA ILE A 11 37.03 -43.17 21.12
C ILE A 11 36.58 -43.20 19.66
N ILE A 12 36.33 -44.39 19.10
CA ILE A 12 35.85 -44.52 17.72
C ILE A 12 34.46 -43.88 17.58
N ALA A 13 33.56 -44.11 18.54
CA ALA A 13 32.21 -43.55 18.52
C ALA A 13 32.22 -42.00 18.60
N THR A 14 33.07 -41.41 19.43
CA THR A 14 33.17 -39.94 19.53
C THR A 14 33.76 -39.29 18.29
N VAL A 15 34.75 -39.92 17.66
CA VAL A 15 35.33 -39.44 16.40
C VAL A 15 34.29 -39.49 15.27
N ILE A 16 33.52 -40.58 15.15
CA ILE A 16 32.45 -40.70 14.15
C ILE A 16 31.37 -39.65 14.37
N PHE A 17 30.97 -39.41 15.63
CA PHE A 17 29.96 -38.41 15.95
C PHE A 17 30.41 -36.98 15.58
N LEU A 18 31.68 -36.64 15.86
CA LEU A 18 32.25 -35.34 15.48
C LEU A 18 32.29 -35.15 13.95
N LEU A 19 32.67 -36.19 13.20
CA LEU A 19 32.70 -36.12 11.74
C LEU A 19 31.29 -35.95 11.15
N PHE A 20 30.30 -36.65 11.71
CA PHE A 20 28.90 -36.50 11.30
C PHE A 20 28.34 -35.11 11.61
N PHE A 21 28.65 -34.56 12.79
CA PHE A 21 28.22 -33.23 13.19
C PHE A 21 28.84 -32.13 12.31
N LEU A 22 30.13 -32.25 11.98
CA LEU A 22 30.81 -31.35 11.04
C LEU A 22 30.21 -31.41 9.64
N TRP A 23 29.87 -32.61 9.16
CA TRP A 23 29.19 -32.79 7.87
C TRP A 23 27.79 -32.14 7.86
N LEU A 24 27.02 -32.29 8.95
CA LEU A 24 25.72 -31.63 9.12
C LEU A 24 25.84 -30.09 9.11
N LEU A 25 26.82 -29.54 9.83
CA LEU A 25 27.07 -28.10 9.83
C LEU A 25 27.45 -27.60 8.42
N PHE A 26 28.28 -28.34 7.69
CA PHE A 26 28.65 -27.99 6.31
C PHE A 26 27.46 -28.06 5.35
N SER A 27 26.58 -29.05 5.53
CA SER A 27 25.33 -29.17 4.74
C SER A 27 24.36 -28.01 5.00
N LEU A 28 24.31 -27.47 6.22
CA LEU A 28 23.42 -26.34 6.54
C LEU A 28 23.94 -25.00 6.01
N PHE A 29 25.26 -24.85 5.85
CA PHE A 29 25.89 -23.66 5.26
C PHE A 29 26.06 -23.73 3.74
N SER A 30 25.83 -24.88 3.11
CA SER A 30 25.78 -25.01 1.65
C SER A 30 24.44 -24.50 1.09
N LYS A 31 24.15 -23.21 1.30
CA LYS A 31 23.23 -22.52 0.39
C LYS A 31 23.93 -22.44 -0.95
N LYS A 32 23.37 -23.12 -1.94
CA LYS A 32 23.72 -23.02 -3.36
C LYS A 32 23.79 -21.53 -3.72
N THR A 33 25.01 -21.02 -3.94
CA THR A 33 25.19 -19.80 -4.71
C THR A 33 24.84 -20.19 -6.13
N GLU A 34 23.65 -19.80 -6.60
CA GLU A 34 23.33 -19.86 -8.01
C GLU A 34 24.27 -18.88 -8.72
N GLU A 35 25.19 -19.46 -9.49
CA GLU A 35 26.00 -18.76 -10.48
C GLU A 35 25.04 -18.02 -11.44
N PRO A 36 25.17 -16.69 -11.61
CA PRO A 36 24.36 -15.98 -12.58
C PRO A 36 24.63 -16.59 -13.96
N SER A 37 23.64 -17.32 -14.49
CA SER A 37 23.70 -17.80 -15.86
C SER A 37 23.90 -16.59 -16.75
N GLU A 38 25.06 -16.52 -17.39
CA GLU A 38 25.37 -15.51 -18.40
C GLU A 38 24.41 -15.74 -19.57
N LEU A 39 23.34 -14.95 -19.60
CA LEU A 39 22.35 -15.02 -20.66
C LEU A 39 23.01 -14.50 -21.95
N THR A 40 23.32 -15.41 -22.87
CA THR A 40 23.59 -15.03 -24.25
C THR A 40 22.32 -14.36 -24.79
N PRO A 41 22.37 -13.09 -25.25
CA PRO A 41 21.18 -12.40 -25.70
C PRO A 41 20.61 -13.11 -26.93
N THR A 42 19.48 -13.79 -26.73
CA THR A 42 18.62 -14.20 -27.83
C THR A 42 18.02 -12.92 -28.39
N LEU A 43 18.25 -12.64 -29.68
CA LEU A 43 17.62 -11.53 -30.38
C LEU A 43 16.12 -11.78 -30.46
N ILE A 44 15.40 -11.37 -29.42
CA ILE A 44 13.94 -11.29 -29.44
C ILE A 44 13.62 -10.13 -30.40
N PRO A 45 12.76 -10.30 -31.42
CA PRO A 45 12.27 -9.16 -32.17
C PRO A 45 11.64 -8.18 -31.16
N TYR A 46 12.28 -7.02 -30.99
CA TYR A 46 11.77 -5.98 -30.11
C TYR A 46 10.32 -5.73 -30.48
N PRO A 47 9.36 -5.81 -29.53
CA PRO A 47 8.04 -5.30 -29.81
C PRO A 47 8.23 -3.87 -30.29
N THR A 48 7.77 -3.58 -31.51
CA THR A 48 7.68 -2.21 -31.99
C THR A 48 6.99 -1.44 -30.88
N LEU A 49 7.67 -0.39 -30.42
CA LEU A 49 7.30 0.43 -29.29
C LEU A 49 5.83 0.80 -29.48
N TYR A 50 4.94 0.04 -28.83
CA TYR A 50 3.53 0.37 -28.80
C TYR A 50 3.55 1.68 -28.06
N LYS A 51 3.34 2.76 -28.82
CA LYS A 51 3.26 4.10 -28.31
C LYS A 51 2.00 4.11 -27.46
N ARG A 52 2.12 3.56 -26.24
CA ARG A 52 1.11 3.64 -25.21
C ARG A 52 0.89 5.12 -25.11
N ALA A 53 -0.31 5.57 -25.48
CA ALA A 53 -0.70 6.94 -25.21
C ALA A 53 -0.42 7.13 -23.73
N ILE A 54 0.63 7.89 -23.42
CA ILE A 54 0.88 8.34 -22.05
C ILE A 54 -0.45 9.01 -21.72
N PRO A 55 -1.22 8.51 -20.73
CA PRO A 55 -2.43 9.19 -20.33
C PRO A 55 -2.01 10.63 -20.11
N SER A 56 -2.61 11.56 -20.86
CA SER A 56 -2.27 12.97 -20.74
C SER A 56 -2.20 13.27 -19.26
N VAL A 57 -1.05 13.70 -18.76
CA VAL A 57 -0.91 14.10 -17.36
C VAL A 57 -2.04 15.09 -17.15
N PHE A 58 -3.06 14.68 -16.40
CA PHE A 58 -4.18 15.55 -16.11
C PHE A 58 -3.60 16.63 -15.20
N THR A 59 -3.21 17.74 -15.80
CA THR A 59 -2.95 18.99 -15.12
C THR A 59 -4.33 19.58 -14.86
N PRO A 60 -4.89 19.44 -13.65
CA PRO A 60 -6.12 20.15 -13.32
C PRO A 60 -5.92 21.62 -13.66
N ASP A 61 -6.88 22.21 -14.36
CA ASP A 61 -6.95 23.66 -14.45
C ASP A 61 -7.11 24.19 -13.02
N THR A 62 -6.02 24.73 -12.49
CA THR A 62 -5.93 25.24 -11.12
C THR A 62 -6.19 26.75 -11.08
N SER A 63 -6.64 27.35 -12.20
CA SER A 63 -6.97 28.77 -12.23
C SER A 63 -8.33 29.03 -11.58
N GLY A 64 -8.34 29.10 -10.25
CA GLY A 64 -9.50 29.54 -9.49
C GLY A 64 -9.68 28.86 -8.14
N ASN A 65 -10.52 29.47 -7.29
CA ASN A 65 -10.78 29.00 -5.92
C ASN A 65 -11.55 27.67 -5.87
N LYS A 66 -12.10 27.22 -7.00
CA LYS A 66 -12.84 25.95 -7.14
C LYS A 66 -12.36 25.17 -8.35
N ILE A 67 -12.41 23.85 -8.23
CA ILE A 67 -12.09 22.88 -9.27
C ILE A 67 -13.25 21.90 -9.41
N LYS A 68 -13.39 21.30 -10.59
CA LYS A 68 -14.43 20.30 -10.86
C LYS A 68 -13.82 18.89 -10.73
N ILE A 69 -14.31 18.12 -9.76
CA ILE A 69 -13.96 16.70 -9.59
C ILE A 69 -15.18 15.86 -9.93
N SER A 70 -15.06 15.02 -10.96
CA SER A 70 -16.20 14.37 -11.61
C SER A 70 -17.22 15.44 -12.06
N ASP A 71 -18.37 15.55 -11.38
CA ASP A 71 -19.39 16.55 -11.64
C ASP A 71 -19.69 17.49 -10.47
N THR A 72 -18.80 17.54 -9.48
CA THR A 72 -18.97 18.36 -8.28
C THR A 72 -17.90 19.45 -8.22
N TRP A 73 -18.32 20.68 -7.96
CA TRP A 73 -17.42 21.80 -7.72
C TRP A 73 -16.95 21.78 -6.27
N VAL A 74 -15.65 21.59 -6.07
CA VAL A 74 -14.99 21.58 -4.76
C VAL A 74 -14.02 22.73 -4.67
N ASN A 75 -13.65 23.13 -3.45
CA ASN A 75 -12.55 24.05 -3.22
C ASN A 75 -11.26 23.52 -3.86
N ASN A 76 -10.45 24.42 -4.40
CA ASN A 76 -9.18 24.05 -5.03
C ASN A 76 -8.14 23.63 -3.98
N PHE A 77 -8.17 22.34 -3.61
CA PHE A 77 -7.25 21.79 -2.64
C PHE A 77 -5.81 21.61 -3.17
N TYR A 78 -5.53 21.86 -4.45
CA TYR A 78 -4.16 21.86 -4.98
C TYR A 78 -3.36 23.11 -4.56
N GLU A 79 -4.04 24.17 -4.14
CA GLU A 79 -3.42 25.40 -3.65
C GLU A 79 -3.07 25.32 -2.15
N THR A 80 -3.91 24.65 -1.36
CA THR A 80 -3.76 24.55 0.09
C THR A 80 -3.14 23.24 0.55
N GLY A 81 -3.27 22.18 -0.25
CA GLY A 81 -2.80 20.84 0.08
C GLY A 81 -1.31 20.64 -0.22
N ARG A 82 -0.69 19.70 0.49
CA ARG A 82 0.70 19.32 0.25
C ARG A 82 0.79 18.27 -0.86
N LYS A 83 1.45 18.62 -1.96
CA LYS A 83 1.71 17.71 -3.09
C LYS A 83 2.77 16.66 -2.71
N ILE A 84 2.56 15.43 -3.17
CA ILE A 84 3.54 14.35 -3.10
C ILE A 84 4.14 14.18 -4.50
N GLU A 85 5.47 14.29 -4.61
CA GLU A 85 6.20 14.37 -5.89
C GLU A 85 5.98 13.14 -6.77
N ASP A 86 5.85 11.95 -6.17
CA ASP A 86 5.49 10.72 -6.88
C ASP A 86 3.96 10.55 -6.91
N GLY A 87 3.37 10.76 -8.09
CA GLY A 87 1.97 10.37 -8.38
C GLY A 87 0.95 11.51 -8.46
N ASN A 88 1.35 12.77 -8.23
CA ASN A 88 0.43 13.92 -8.15
C ASN A 88 -0.66 13.76 -7.07
N ASP A 89 -0.38 12.97 -6.03
CA ASP A 89 -1.25 12.84 -4.86
C ASP A 89 -1.19 14.13 -4.03
N VAL A 90 -2.32 14.50 -3.45
CA VAL A 90 -2.43 15.71 -2.61
C VAL A 90 -2.91 15.32 -1.23
N VAL A 91 -2.11 15.64 -0.21
CA VAL A 91 -2.58 15.59 1.18
C VAL A 91 -3.36 16.86 1.45
N ILE A 92 -4.67 16.74 1.53
CA ILE A 92 -5.61 17.85 1.77
C ILE A 92 -5.53 18.28 3.24
N LYS A 93 -5.48 17.30 4.15
CA LYS A 93 -5.41 17.51 5.59
C LYS A 93 -4.75 16.31 6.26
N GLU A 94 -3.97 16.55 7.30
CA GLU A 94 -3.31 15.49 8.08
C GLU A 94 -3.14 15.94 9.53
N ASN A 95 -3.44 15.06 10.47
CA ASN A 95 -3.13 15.19 11.89
C ASN A 95 -2.90 13.80 12.51
N SER A 96 -2.76 13.73 13.84
CA SER A 96 -2.54 12.46 14.56
C SER A 96 -3.72 11.48 14.49
N ASN A 97 -4.91 11.95 14.17
CA ASN A 97 -6.15 11.17 14.20
C ASN A 97 -6.59 10.72 12.81
N TYR A 98 -6.35 11.52 11.77
CA TYR A 98 -6.76 11.17 10.41
C TYR A 98 -5.92 11.86 9.34
N LYS A 99 -6.05 11.35 8.11
CA LYS A 99 -5.43 11.90 6.92
C LYS A 99 -6.38 11.86 5.73
N LEU A 100 -6.50 12.98 5.04
CA LEU A 100 -7.31 13.15 3.83
C LEU A 100 -6.38 13.29 2.63
N ILE A 101 -6.49 12.38 1.67
CA ILE A 101 -5.64 12.33 0.48
C ILE A 101 -6.53 12.33 -0.76
N TYR A 102 -6.11 13.03 -1.80
CA TYR A 102 -6.64 12.87 -3.13
C TYR A 102 -5.58 12.24 -4.04
N GLN A 103 -5.93 11.13 -4.67
CA GLN A 103 -5.09 10.45 -5.65
C GLN A 103 -5.51 10.83 -7.06
N ASN A 104 -4.73 11.72 -7.67
CA ASN A 104 -5.07 12.30 -8.97
C ASN A 104 -5.25 11.27 -10.10
N PRO A 105 -4.38 10.25 -10.24
CA PRO A 105 -4.50 9.27 -11.32
C PRO A 105 -5.82 8.47 -11.26
N PHE A 106 -6.40 8.31 -10.08
CA PHE A 106 -7.61 7.51 -9.85
C PHE A 106 -8.85 8.35 -9.57
N LYS A 107 -8.70 9.69 -9.52
CA LYS A 107 -9.75 10.63 -9.07
C LYS A 107 -10.42 10.16 -7.77
N LEU A 108 -9.59 9.68 -6.83
CA LEU A 108 -10.03 8.98 -5.62
C LEU A 108 -9.67 9.79 -4.38
N PHE A 109 -10.65 10.04 -3.52
CA PHE A 109 -10.40 10.53 -2.17
C PHE A 109 -10.24 9.38 -1.18
N ILE A 110 -9.25 9.49 -0.31
CA ILE A 110 -9.00 8.56 0.78
C ILE A 110 -9.12 9.30 2.11
N VAL A 111 -10.04 8.83 2.95
CA VAL A 111 -10.19 9.24 4.35
C VAL A 111 -9.56 8.15 5.21
N ASN A 112 -8.35 8.37 5.70
CA ASN A 112 -7.64 7.38 6.50
C ASN A 112 -7.74 7.72 7.99
N VAL A 113 -8.36 6.84 8.77
CA VAL A 113 -8.50 6.97 10.23
C VAL A 113 -7.27 6.39 10.90
N LEU A 114 -6.48 7.21 11.58
CA LEU A 114 -5.17 6.87 12.15
C LEU A 114 -5.18 6.64 13.66
N SER A 115 -6.31 6.90 14.34
CA SER A 115 -6.46 6.67 15.78
C SER A 115 -7.76 5.93 16.14
N SER A 116 -7.83 5.49 17.39
CA SER A 116 -9.00 4.85 18.00
C SER A 116 -9.79 5.85 18.86
N PRO A 117 -11.12 5.71 19.03
CA PRO A 117 -11.97 4.67 18.44
C PRO A 117 -12.43 5.01 17.01
N PHE A 118 -12.42 4.02 16.12
CA PHE A 118 -12.67 4.18 14.68
C PHE A 118 -13.89 5.04 14.34
N GLU A 119 -15.08 4.70 14.86
CA GLU A 119 -16.33 5.38 14.45
C GLU A 119 -16.35 6.86 14.84
N LYS A 120 -15.79 7.21 15.99
CA LYS A 120 -15.70 8.61 16.43
C LYS A 120 -14.77 9.40 15.51
N VAL A 121 -13.56 8.87 15.29
CA VAL A 121 -12.54 9.56 14.48
C VAL A 121 -12.95 9.60 13.01
N ARG A 122 -13.65 8.57 12.52
CA ARG A 122 -14.27 8.55 11.20
C ARG A 122 -15.26 9.71 11.04
N ALA A 123 -16.21 9.87 11.97
CA ALA A 123 -17.18 10.96 11.88
C ALA A 123 -16.50 12.35 11.85
N GLU A 124 -15.47 12.54 12.66
CA GLU A 124 -14.66 13.78 12.66
C GLU A 124 -13.93 14.00 11.33
N ALA A 125 -13.32 12.94 10.77
CA ALA A 125 -12.59 13.00 9.51
C ALA A 125 -13.52 13.25 8.32
N GLU A 126 -14.72 12.65 8.32
CA GLU A 126 -15.73 12.83 7.28
C GLU A 126 -16.31 14.25 7.30
N GLU A 127 -16.49 14.86 8.47
CA GLU A 127 -16.92 16.27 8.57
C GLU A 127 -15.83 17.23 8.08
N GLU A 128 -14.56 16.99 8.45
CA GLU A 128 -13.44 17.79 7.94
C GLU A 128 -13.26 17.60 6.42
N PHE A 129 -13.56 16.42 5.87
CA PHE A 129 -13.54 16.16 4.43
C PHE A 129 -14.53 17.07 3.68
N ILE A 130 -15.78 17.11 4.14
CA ILE A 130 -16.82 17.99 3.59
C ILE A 130 -16.39 19.45 3.67
N LYS A 131 -15.90 19.87 4.85
CA LYS A 131 -15.46 21.25 5.11
C LYS A 131 -14.29 21.65 4.23
N SER A 132 -13.28 20.78 4.09
CA SER A 132 -12.08 21.05 3.29
C SER A 132 -12.43 21.22 1.81
N LEU A 133 -13.36 20.39 1.31
CA LEU A 133 -13.83 20.47 -0.07
C LEU A 133 -14.90 21.54 -0.30
N GLY A 134 -15.49 22.13 0.75
CA GLY A 134 -16.52 23.16 0.62
C GLY A 134 -17.79 22.67 -0.07
N ILE A 135 -18.17 21.41 0.20
CA ILE A 135 -19.35 20.74 -0.37
C ILE A 135 -20.35 20.36 0.71
N THR A 136 -21.49 19.79 0.30
CA THR A 136 -22.49 19.19 1.19
C THR A 136 -22.29 17.68 1.32
N ARG A 137 -22.94 17.07 2.33
CA ARG A 137 -23.02 15.60 2.47
C ARG A 137 -23.55 14.94 1.19
N VAL A 138 -24.60 15.49 0.58
CA VAL A 138 -25.22 14.94 -0.64
C VAL A 138 -24.26 14.99 -1.83
N GLU A 139 -23.54 16.10 -2.01
CA GLU A 139 -22.54 16.23 -3.07
C GLU A 139 -21.36 15.28 -2.86
N SER A 140 -20.93 15.09 -1.61
CA SER A 140 -19.83 14.19 -1.29
C SER A 140 -20.12 12.72 -1.64
N CYS A 141 -21.39 12.30 -1.62
CA CYS A 141 -21.79 10.96 -2.07
C CYS A 141 -21.65 10.72 -3.59
N ARG A 142 -21.43 11.77 -4.39
CA ARG A 142 -21.15 11.66 -5.84
C ARG A 142 -19.66 11.52 -6.13
N LEU A 143 -18.81 11.74 -5.15
CA LEU A 143 -17.36 11.62 -5.28
C LEU A 143 -16.93 10.17 -5.08
N ASN A 144 -15.83 9.78 -5.72
CA ASN A 144 -15.19 8.50 -5.44
C ASN A 144 -14.39 8.63 -4.14
N VAL A 145 -14.97 8.16 -3.03
CA VAL A 145 -14.38 8.28 -1.68
C VAL A 145 -14.25 6.91 -1.04
N ARG A 146 -13.11 6.65 -0.42
CA ARG A 146 -12.84 5.45 0.37
C ARG A 146 -12.39 5.82 1.78
N VAL A 147 -13.08 5.30 2.78
CA VAL A 147 -12.69 5.37 4.18
C VAL A 147 -11.94 4.10 4.53
N GLY A 148 -10.81 4.23 5.22
CA GLY A 148 -9.97 3.11 5.63
C GLY A 148 -9.21 3.42 6.91
N THR A 149 -8.48 2.43 7.42
CA THR A 149 -7.66 2.56 8.62
C THR A 149 -6.52 1.53 8.59
N PRO A 150 -5.31 1.88 9.08
CA PRO A 150 -4.23 0.91 9.16
C PRO A 150 -4.45 -0.06 10.32
N PHE A 151 -3.86 -1.25 10.20
CA PHE A 151 -4.00 -2.31 11.20
C PHE A 151 -3.57 -1.89 12.61
N PHE A 152 -2.52 -1.07 12.74
CA PHE A 152 -2.04 -0.63 14.05
C PHE A 152 -3.04 0.29 14.80
N ALA A 153 -3.90 1.01 14.07
CA ALA A 153 -4.80 2.00 14.66
C ALA A 153 -6.14 1.37 15.05
N ASN A 154 -6.71 0.53 14.17
CA ASN A 154 -8.02 -0.10 14.36
C ASN A 154 -8.03 -1.51 13.69
N PRO A 155 -7.53 -2.55 14.37
CA PRO A 155 -7.38 -3.89 13.79
C PRO A 155 -8.69 -4.50 13.24
N GLU A 156 -9.81 -4.26 13.92
CA GLU A 156 -11.13 -4.81 13.56
C GLU A 156 -11.71 -4.22 12.25
N TYR A 157 -11.31 -2.97 11.95
CA TYR A 157 -11.78 -2.22 10.80
C TYR A 157 -10.78 -2.23 9.64
N ALA A 158 -9.54 -2.64 9.89
CA ALA A 158 -8.47 -2.69 8.90
C ALA A 158 -8.74 -3.70 7.78
N LYS A 159 -8.00 -3.55 6.66
CA LYS A 159 -8.13 -4.36 5.43
C LYS A 159 -9.50 -4.27 4.72
N LYS A 160 -10.39 -3.42 5.21
CA LYS A 160 -11.69 -3.11 4.60
C LYS A 160 -11.67 -1.66 4.11
N SER A 161 -12.53 -1.38 3.13
CA SER A 161 -12.82 -0.02 2.67
C SER A 161 -14.30 0.24 2.86
N TYR A 162 -14.63 1.40 3.42
CA TYR A 162 -15.99 1.81 3.70
C TYR A 162 -16.35 3.03 2.86
N PRO A 163 -17.61 3.20 2.45
CA PRO A 163 -18.08 4.48 1.96
C PRO A 163 -18.12 5.51 3.11
N LEU A 164 -18.41 6.78 2.80
CA LEU A 164 -18.76 7.77 3.81
C LEU A 164 -19.98 7.27 4.62
N SER A 165 -19.96 7.44 5.95
CA SER A 165 -20.95 6.85 6.86
C SER A 165 -22.39 7.25 6.57
N PHE A 166 -22.58 8.46 6.02
CA PHE A 166 -23.88 9.02 5.69
C PHE A 166 -24.29 8.80 4.22
N CYS A 167 -23.47 8.14 3.40
CA CYS A 167 -23.83 7.78 2.04
C CYS A 167 -24.39 6.36 2.01
N GLU A 168 -25.53 6.17 1.36
CA GLU A 168 -26.13 4.84 1.19
C GLU A 168 -25.17 3.90 0.43
N VAL A 169 -25.08 2.66 0.91
CA VAL A 169 -24.28 1.60 0.27
C VAL A 169 -25.00 1.16 -1.01
N GLY A 170 -24.86 1.89 -2.10
CA GLY A 170 -25.65 1.57 -3.30
C GLY A 170 -25.36 2.29 -4.61
N VAL A 171 -24.66 3.44 -4.62
CA VAL A 171 -24.38 4.12 -5.89
C VAL A 171 -23.00 3.72 -6.39
N LYS A 172 -22.97 2.64 -7.18
CA LYS A 172 -21.77 2.15 -7.87
C LYS A 172 -21.10 3.26 -8.67
N SER A 173 -19.91 3.68 -8.24
CA SER A 173 -18.98 4.41 -9.11
C SER A 173 -17.96 3.40 -9.64
N GLY A 174 -18.20 2.92 -10.86
CA GLY A 174 -17.21 2.29 -11.74
C GLY A 174 -16.61 0.95 -11.31
N SER A 175 -17.29 -0.15 -11.65
CA SER A 175 -16.64 -1.45 -11.85
C SER A 175 -15.81 -1.39 -13.14
N GLY A 176 -14.51 -1.12 -13.01
CA GLY A 176 -13.56 -1.31 -14.10
C GLY A 176 -13.17 -2.79 -14.19
N LEU A 177 -13.54 -3.41 -15.31
CA LEU A 177 -12.81 -4.53 -15.89
C LEU A 177 -11.50 -4.03 -16.49
#